data_AF-A0A7C8AMI8-F1
#
_entry.id   AF-A0A7C8AMI8-F1
#
_cell.length_a   1.000
_cell.length_b   1.000
_cell.length_c   1.000
_cell.angle_alpha   90.00
_cell.angle_beta   90.00
_cell.angle_gamma   90.00
#
_symmetry.space_group_name_H-M   'P 1'
#
loop_
_entity.id
_entity.type
_entity.pdbx_description
1 polymer ?
#
loop_
_entity_poly.entity_id
_entity_poly.type
_entity_poly.pdbx_seq_one_letter_code
_entity_poly.pdbx_strand_id
1 'polypeptide(L)'
;MKPILKWQYDQIIKELLLLQEHQTDPTCPCETDGEMCVRKHLFTIEAYAEETIPMEDDESFRQKLEQLAKEAKQLRTEEESSLRGGSPERSTDLIEWPRKWRKEFEPYSLNVDEKDNSITECKL
;
A
#
# COMPACT_ATOMS: atom_id res chain seq x y z
N MET A 1 7.26 -13.39 -9.98
CA MET A 1 7.55 -12.88 -8.63
C MET A 1 7.65 -14.03 -7.62
N LYS A 2 8.56 -13.96 -6.63
CA LYS A 2 8.64 -14.92 -5.50
C LYS A 2 7.34 -14.87 -4.64
N PRO A 3 6.87 -15.98 -4.04
CA PRO A 3 5.61 -15.99 -3.29
C PRO A 3 5.53 -14.97 -2.15
N ILE A 4 6.61 -14.79 -1.39
CA ILE A 4 6.65 -13.81 -0.28
C ILE A 4 6.56 -12.37 -0.78
N LEU A 5 7.23 -12.05 -1.89
CA LEU A 5 7.19 -10.73 -2.51
C LEU A 5 5.77 -10.44 -3.04
N LYS A 6 5.12 -11.44 -3.64
CA LYS A 6 3.71 -11.32 -4.03
C LYS A 6 2.81 -11.04 -2.84
N TRP A 7 2.99 -11.79 -1.75
CA TRP A 7 2.19 -11.59 -0.55
C TRP A 7 2.34 -10.15 0.00
N GLN A 8 3.55 -9.59 -0.01
CA GLN A 8 3.79 -8.21 0.40
C GLN A 8 3.05 -7.20 -0.48
N TYR A 9 3.16 -7.32 -1.82
CA TYR A 9 2.39 -6.48 -2.73
C TYR A 9 0.88 -6.60 -2.53
N ASP A 10 0.37 -7.82 -2.30
CA ASP A 10 -1.04 -8.06 -2.03
C ASP A 10 -1.49 -7.36 -0.72
N GLN A 11 -0.63 -7.28 0.31
CA GLN A 11 -0.95 -6.50 1.52
C GLN A 11 -1.00 -5.00 1.24
N ILE A 12 0.00 -4.46 0.52
CA ILE A 12 0.02 -3.04 0.14
C ILE A 12 -1.24 -2.67 -0.65
N ILE A 13 -1.63 -3.49 -1.63
CA ILE A 13 -2.82 -3.24 -2.47
C ILE A 13 -4.10 -3.26 -1.63
N LYS A 14 -4.24 -4.19 -0.68
CA LYS A 14 -5.40 -4.25 0.22
C LYS A 14 -5.53 -2.98 1.06
N GLU A 15 -4.44 -2.50 1.64
CA GLU A 15 -4.47 -1.29 2.45
C GLU A 15 -4.78 -0.04 1.60
N LEU A 16 -4.27 0.02 0.37
CA LEU A 16 -4.63 1.09 -0.58
C LEU A 16 -6.12 1.05 -0.96
N LEU A 17 -6.69 -0.15 -1.15
CA LEU A 17 -8.13 -0.32 -1.40
C LEU A 17 -8.96 0.17 -0.21
N LEU A 18 -8.63 -0.28 1.01
CA LEU A 18 -9.33 0.12 2.23
C LEU A 18 -9.27 1.63 2.44
N LEU A 19 -8.09 2.24 2.27
CA LEU A 19 -7.94 3.69 2.37
C LEU A 19 -8.85 4.41 1.37
N GLN A 20 -8.91 3.94 0.12
CA GLN A 20 -9.78 4.54 -0.89
C GLN A 20 -11.27 4.36 -0.55
N GLU A 21 -11.67 3.15 -0.14
CA GLU A 21 -13.06 2.84 0.24
C GLU A 21 -13.52 3.76 1.36
N HIS A 22 -12.72 3.92 2.42
CA HIS A 22 -13.02 4.83 3.52
C HIS A 22 -13.23 6.28 3.10
N GLN A 23 -12.56 6.76 2.05
CA GLN A 23 -12.78 8.12 1.54
C GLN A 23 -14.05 8.26 0.67
N THR A 24 -14.59 7.14 0.19
CA THR A 24 -15.75 7.12 -0.71
C THR A 24 -17.03 6.61 -0.04
N ASP A 25 -16.94 6.02 1.15
CA ASP A 25 -18.07 5.53 1.93
C ASP A 25 -18.58 6.59 2.92
N PRO A 26 -19.75 7.21 2.67
CA PRO A 26 -20.34 8.21 3.57
C PRO A 26 -20.82 7.62 4.90
N THR A 27 -20.84 6.29 5.04
CA THR A 27 -21.21 5.58 6.27
C THR A 27 -20.00 5.10 7.07
N CYS A 28 -18.76 5.37 6.63
CA CYS A 28 -17.60 4.99 7.40
C CYS A 28 -17.61 5.70 8.77
N PRO A 29 -17.51 4.97 9.89
CA PRO A 29 -17.42 5.57 11.23
C PRO A 29 -16.07 6.26 11.50
N CYS A 30 -15.23 6.40 10.45
CA CYS A 30 -13.94 7.07 10.42
C CYS A 30 -13.97 8.45 11.12
N GLU A 31 -15.05 9.23 10.94
CA GLU A 31 -15.17 10.57 11.52
C GLU A 31 -16.02 10.61 12.80
N THR A 32 -16.86 9.59 13.05
CA THR A 32 -17.89 9.65 14.10
C THR A 32 -17.52 8.90 15.38
N ASP A 33 -16.71 7.83 15.28
CA ASP A 33 -16.43 6.94 16.42
C ASP A 33 -15.01 7.12 17.00
N GLY A 34 -14.30 8.17 16.60
CA GLY A 34 -12.91 8.43 17.03
C GLY A 34 -11.89 7.49 16.39
N GLU A 35 -12.28 6.80 15.31
CA GLU A 35 -11.44 5.85 14.60
C GLU A 35 -10.47 6.57 13.65
N MET A 36 -9.17 6.49 13.92
CA MET A 36 -8.12 7.11 13.08
C MET A 36 -7.79 6.29 11.83
N CYS A 37 -8.80 5.89 11.04
CA CYS A 37 -8.64 4.95 9.91
C CYS A 37 -7.58 5.42 8.90
N VAL A 38 -7.66 6.67 8.44
CA VAL A 38 -6.71 7.24 7.48
C VAL A 38 -5.27 7.09 7.98
N ARG A 39 -5.02 7.51 9.22
CA ARG A 39 -3.71 7.36 9.88
C ARG A 39 -3.26 5.90 9.93
N LYS A 40 -4.15 4.98 10.32
CA LYS A 40 -3.87 3.55 10.45
C LYS A 40 -3.43 2.95 9.11
N HIS A 41 -4.19 3.17 8.04
CA HIS A 41 -3.85 2.64 6.72
C HIS A 41 -2.55 3.23 6.19
N LEU A 42 -2.33 4.54 6.32
CA LEU A 42 -1.07 5.17 5.90
C LEU A 42 0.13 4.59 6.67
N PHE A 43 -0.02 4.33 7.97
CA PHE A 43 1.01 3.69 8.78
C PHE A 43 1.33 2.27 8.30
N THR A 44 0.30 1.48 8.01
CA THR A 44 0.46 0.10 7.52
C THR A 44 1.07 0.06 6.11
N ILE A 45 0.65 0.94 5.21
CA ILE A 45 1.21 1.07 3.85
C ILE A 45 2.70 1.42 3.91
N GLU A 46 3.10 2.37 4.75
CA GLU A 46 4.51 2.72 4.96
C GLU A 46 5.32 1.51 5.42
N ALA A 47 4.83 0.81 6.45
CA ALA A 47 5.53 -0.36 7.01
C ALA A 47 5.72 -1.47 5.95
N TYR A 48 4.66 -1.85 5.23
CA TYR A 48 4.79 -2.87 4.19
C TYR A 48 5.68 -2.42 3.04
N ALA A 49 5.60 -1.15 2.61
CA ALA A 49 6.49 -0.63 1.58
C ALA A 49 7.96 -0.73 2.03
N GLU A 50 8.29 -0.29 3.25
CA GLU A 50 9.64 -0.36 3.82
C GLU A 50 10.16 -1.81 3.92
N GLU A 51 9.32 -2.75 4.35
CA GLU A 51 9.67 -4.17 4.41
C GLU A 51 9.87 -4.81 3.03
N THR A 52 9.18 -4.32 2.01
CA THR A 52 9.21 -4.87 0.65
C THR A 52 10.43 -4.40 -0.14
N ILE A 53 10.92 -3.18 0.08
CA ILE A 53 12.10 -2.61 -0.60
C ILE A 53 13.30 -3.58 -0.67
N PRO A 54 13.78 -4.20 0.43
CA PRO A 54 14.93 -5.11 0.37
C PRO A 54 14.61 -6.46 -0.28
N MET A 55 13.33 -6.77 -0.53
CA MET A 55 12.89 -8.00 -1.20
C MET A 55 12.73 -7.84 -2.72
N GLU A 56 12.64 -6.59 -3.20
CA GLU A 56 12.40 -6.25 -4.60
C GLU A 56 13.72 -6.19 -5.39
N ASP A 57 13.80 -7.06 -6.40
CA ASP A 57 14.95 -7.21 -7.28
C ASP A 57 14.86 -6.24 -8.49
N ASP A 58 13.65 -5.84 -8.89
CA ASP A 58 13.41 -4.85 -9.95
C ASP A 58 13.63 -3.41 -9.43
N GLU A 59 14.67 -2.75 -9.95
CA GLU A 59 15.04 -1.39 -9.55
C GLU A 59 13.89 -0.37 -9.70
N SER A 60 13.10 -0.47 -10.77
CA SER A 60 12.00 0.47 -11.02
C SER A 60 10.91 0.32 -9.97
N PHE A 61 10.55 -0.91 -9.62
CA PHE A 61 9.56 -1.17 -8.59
C PHE A 61 10.08 -0.92 -7.18
N ARG A 62 11.38 -1.11 -6.94
CA ARG A 62 12.03 -0.69 -5.69
C ARG A 62 11.93 0.83 -5.47
N GLN A 63 12.25 1.64 -6.48
CA GLN A 63 12.11 3.10 -6.41
C GLN A 63 10.66 3.55 -6.19
N LYS A 64 9.70 2.84 -6.80
CA LYS A 64 8.26 3.07 -6.56
C LYS A 64 7.88 2.77 -5.11
N LEU A 65 8.39 1.70 -4.51
CA LEU A 65 8.15 1.38 -3.10
C LEU A 65 8.77 2.42 -2.16
N GLU A 66 9.99 2.88 -2.44
CA GLU A 66 10.63 3.97 -1.68
C GLU A 66 9.80 5.26 -1.71
N GLN A 67 9.29 5.61 -2.89
CA GLN A 67 8.44 6.78 -3.07
C GLN A 67 7.08 6.60 -2.37
N LEU A 68 6.46 5.42 -2.46
CA LEU A 68 5.23 5.09 -1.73
C LEU A 68 5.42 5.25 -0.22
N ALA A 69 6.49 4.67 0.35
CA ALA A 69 6.79 4.75 1.78
C ALA A 69 6.96 6.22 2.24
N LYS A 70 7.70 7.01 1.46
CA LYS A 70 7.92 8.43 1.72
C LYS A 70 6.60 9.22 1.68
N GLU A 71 5.78 9.02 0.67
CA GLU A 71 4.48 9.68 0.53
C GLU A 71 3.53 9.29 1.65
N ALA A 72 3.42 7.99 1.98
CA ALA A 72 2.58 7.49 3.06
C ALA A 72 2.98 8.11 4.41
N LYS A 73 4.29 8.21 4.69
CA LYS A 73 4.83 8.87 5.87
C LYS A 73 4.48 10.34 5.96
N GLN A 74 4.60 11.05 4.84
CA GLN A 74 4.25 12.47 4.77
C GLN A 74 2.76 12.67 5.05
N LEU A 75 1.89 11.93 4.35
CA LEU A 75 0.43 11.99 4.53
C LEU A 75 0.02 11.63 5.96
N ARG A 76 0.65 10.61 6.55
CA ARG A 76 0.42 10.23 7.95
C ARG A 76 0.78 11.38 8.89
N THR A 77 1.90 12.06 8.65
CA THR A 77 2.35 13.19 9.47
C THR A 77 1.40 14.38 9.35
N GLU A 78 0.90 14.65 8.15
CA GLU A 78 -0.12 15.67 7.90
C GLU A 78 -1.43 15.35 8.63
N GLU A 79 -1.94 14.11 8.51
CA GLU A 79 -3.11 13.62 9.25
C GLU A 79 -2.92 13.75 10.77
N GLU A 80 -1.78 13.32 11.30
CA GLU A 80 -1.49 13.45 12.72
C GLU A 80 -1.43 14.91 13.18
N SER A 81 -0.99 15.84 12.33
CA SER A 81 -1.00 17.27 12.61
C SER A 81 -2.43 17.81 12.69
N SER A 82 -3.28 17.45 11.72
CA SER A 82 -4.70 17.82 11.70
C SER A 82 -5.45 17.29 12.92
N LEU A 83 -5.20 16.04 13.31
CA LEU A 83 -5.79 15.42 14.52
C LEU A 83 -5.37 16.14 15.82
N ARG A 84 -4.24 16.87 15.83
CA ARG A 84 -3.79 17.69 16.97
C ARG A 84 -4.28 19.15 16.93
N GLY A 85 -5.17 19.50 15.99
CA GLY A 85 -5.71 20.85 15.83
C GLY A 85 -4.86 21.76 14.94
N GLY A 86 -3.93 21.20 14.15
CA GLY A 86 -3.27 21.92 13.06
C GLY A 86 -4.22 22.22 11.90
N SER A 87 -3.83 23.13 11.00
CA SER A 87 -4.62 23.42 9.79
C SER A 87 -4.81 22.15 8.94
N PRO A 88 -6.03 21.85 8.48
CA PRO A 88 -6.34 20.66 7.67
C PRO A 88 -5.96 20.84 6.20
N GLU A 89 -5.03 21.73 5.86
CA GLU A 89 -4.54 21.89 4.49
C GLU A 89 -3.73 20.66 4.06
N ARG A 90 -4.46 19.61 3.69
CA ARG A 90 -3.90 18.45 3.00
C ARG A 90 -3.81 18.80 1.52
N SER A 91 -2.60 18.76 0.99
CA SER A 91 -2.33 19.04 -0.42
C SER A 91 -2.74 17.91 -1.35
N THR A 92 -2.88 16.69 -0.81
CA THR A 92 -3.06 15.45 -1.58
C THR A 92 -4.45 14.87 -1.41
N ASP A 93 -5.09 14.54 -2.53
CA ASP A 93 -6.37 13.85 -2.58
C ASP A 93 -6.21 12.36 -2.21
N LEU A 94 -6.79 11.95 -1.07
CA LEU A 94 -6.75 10.57 -0.58
C LEU A 94 -7.67 9.61 -1.33
N ILE A 95 -8.47 10.06 -2.29
CA ILE A 95 -9.21 9.19 -3.21
C ILE A 95 -8.31 8.82 -4.40
N GLU A 96 -7.65 9.81 -5.00
CA GLU A 96 -6.84 9.61 -6.20
C GLU A 96 -5.42 9.07 -5.90
N TRP A 97 -4.84 9.44 -4.75
CA TRP A 97 -3.54 8.94 -4.33
C TRP A 97 -3.46 7.41 -4.22
N PRO A 98 -4.33 6.71 -3.47
CA PRO A 98 -4.27 5.25 -3.39
C PRO A 98 -4.57 4.61 -4.74
N ARG A 99 -5.50 5.19 -5.52
CA ARG A 99 -5.84 4.72 -6.86
C ARG A 99 -4.64 4.75 -7.82
N LYS A 100 -3.81 5.80 -7.77
CA LYS A 100 -2.59 5.93 -8.57
C LYS A 100 -1.64 4.76 -8.26
N TRP A 101 -1.37 4.49 -6.99
CA TRP A 101 -0.45 3.42 -6.59
C TRP A 101 -0.98 2.02 -6.91
N ARG A 102 -2.28 1.78 -6.75
CA ARG A 102 -2.91 0.51 -7.16
C ARG A 102 -2.70 0.22 -8.64
N LYS A 103 -2.87 1.21 -9.51
CA LYS A 103 -2.63 1.05 -10.96
C LYS A 103 -1.20 0.64 -11.29
N GLU A 104 -0.22 1.03 -10.47
CA GLU A 104 1.17 0.62 -10.64
C GLU A 104 1.42 -0.82 -10.15
N PHE A 105 0.89 -1.15 -8.98
CA PHE A 105 1.23 -2.41 -8.29
C PHE A 105 0.33 -3.59 -8.63
N GLU A 106 -0.96 -3.38 -8.91
CA GLU A 106 -1.88 -4.46 -9.26
C GLU A 106 -1.39 -5.27 -10.48
N PRO A 107 -1.05 -4.66 -11.64
CA PRO A 107 -0.57 -5.42 -12.78
C PRO A 107 0.75 -6.14 -12.49
N TYR A 108 1.63 -5.51 -11.72
CA TYR A 108 2.92 -6.08 -11.36
C TYR A 108 2.78 -7.31 -10.46
N SER A 109 1.91 -7.24 -9.45
CA SER A 109 1.64 -8.32 -8.49
C SER A 109 0.99 -9.57 -9.11
N LEU A 110 0.39 -9.42 -10.29
CA LEU A 110 -0.25 -10.50 -11.05
C LEU A 110 0.72 -11.19 -12.02
N ASN A 111 1.89 -10.61 -12.29
CA ASN A 111 2.89 -11.22 -13.15
C ASN A 111 3.59 -12.38 -12.41
N VAL A 112 3.20 -13.60 -12.78
CA VAL A 112 3.79 -14.83 -12.27
C VAL A 112 5.11 -15.08 -13.02
N ASP A 113 6.16 -15.48 -12.29
CA ASP A 113 7.31 -16.09 -12.97
C ASP A 113 6.90 -17.55 -13.26
N GLU A 114 6.77 -17.94 -14.53
CA GLU A 114 6.42 -19.31 -14.95
C GLU A 114 7.54 -20.35 -14.66
N LYS A 115 8.44 -20.09 -13.72
CA LYS A 115 9.66 -20.88 -13.51
C LYS A 115 9.58 -21.95 -12.42
N ASP A 116 8.39 -22.46 -12.10
CA ASP A 116 8.27 -23.56 -11.12
C ASP A 116 7.34 -24.68 -11.60
N ASN A 117 7.70 -25.29 -12.73
CA ASN A 117 7.08 -26.51 -13.25
C ASN A 117 8.11 -27.64 -13.46
N SER A 118 9.20 -27.69 -12.68
CA SER A 118 10.02 -28.91 -12.58
C SER A 118 9.50 -29.81 -11.47
N ILE A 119 8.28 -30.34 -11.64
CA ILE A 119 7.89 -31.55 -10.91
C ILE A 119 8.74 -32.67 -11.49
N THR A 120 9.76 -33.04 -10.72
CA THR A 120 10.66 -34.14 -11.03
C THR A 120 9.83 -35.42 -11.01
N GLU A 121 9.73 -36.11 -12.15
CA GLU A 121 9.18 -37.46 -12.24
C GLU A 121 9.96 -38.38 -11.29
N CYS A 122 9.43 -38.65 -10.09
CA CYS A 122 9.81 -39.84 -9.33
C CYS A 122 9.19 -41.05 -10.04
N LYS A 123 9.95 -41.64 -10.97
CA LYS A 123 9.71 -42.98 -11.48
C LYS A 123 10.07 -43.98 -10.38
N LEU A 124 9.06 -44.70 -9.88
CA LEU A 124 9.22 -45.98 -9.18
C LEU A 124 9.10 -47.11 -10.21
#